data_AF-A0A2C9UM77-F1
#
_entry.id   AF-A0A2C9UM77-F1
#
_cell.length_a   1.000
_cell.length_b   1.000
_cell.length_c   1.000
_cell.angle_alpha   90.00
_cell.angle_beta   90.00
_cell.angle_gamma   90.00
#
_symmetry.space_group_name_H-M   'P 1'
#
loop_
_entity.id
_entity.type
_entity.pdbx_description
1 polymer ?
#
loop_
_entity_poly.entity_id
_entity_poly.type
_entity_poly.pdbx_seq_one_letter_code
_entity_poly.pdbx_strand_id
1 'polypeptide(L)'
;MCVYNAINLLCKRNFFMGATGFYKVARRNKSILSSKSYYWTIRRLFGEGKFQESQPFLCSFIKEDGLFEPKVSRILLHYLCLKDVNSALYFLNKIKENDVAITLPISALRALTKIGCVLTAYRLVVGAKDDLPVMDVVDYSIMVDGLCKIGHPIKALKLCTLAELKGIVLNIITYNSVINGLCNQGCFVEAFRLFDSLERIDLAPSEITYSILIDNLCKEGCLQDAKQLFERMILRGYEANIRIYNSFLNGYCNFGQFEEALGILKNIQIEHLDPDEFTISSMINGYCQKGDLEGALNFFIECNQKGTSPDLLGFLQLMRGLCAKGRMEEARSILREMLQSKSVMEMLNKVNTGVETESMQSFLIFLCQQGSIKEAVTVLNEVVSMFFPVQKCGPCESQKLETLPESEAFNIFASRTISQEGNEFDVLDCYIREDDKMVEKNDEFGRSEIEFFDSYYSLIASLCSRGKMSEANRLAKEILSFALS
;
A
#
# COMPACT_ATOMS: atom_id res chain seq x y z
N MET A 1 25.00 -37.25 -6.88
CA MET A 1 25.51 -36.15 -6.02
C MET A 1 25.91 -34.90 -6.82
N CYS A 2 26.62 -35.04 -7.96
CA CYS A 2 27.12 -33.89 -8.74
C CYS A 2 26.04 -32.98 -9.36
N VAL A 3 24.92 -33.55 -9.83
CA VAL A 3 23.85 -32.78 -10.51
C VAL A 3 23.12 -31.84 -9.54
N TYR A 4 22.81 -32.31 -8.33
CA TYR A 4 22.20 -31.51 -7.27
C TYR A 4 23.09 -30.34 -6.85
N ASN A 5 24.38 -30.59 -6.62
CA ASN A 5 25.32 -29.55 -6.21
C ASN A 5 25.50 -28.49 -7.31
N ALA A 6 25.53 -28.90 -8.59
CA ALA A 6 25.62 -27.98 -9.72
C ALA A 6 24.37 -27.10 -9.86
N ILE A 7 23.17 -27.70 -9.82
CA ILE A 7 21.91 -26.94 -9.89
C ILE A 7 21.79 -26.00 -8.68
N ASN A 8 22.11 -26.46 -7.48
CA ASN A 8 22.07 -25.64 -6.27
C ASN A 8 23.07 -24.48 -6.32
N LEU A 9 24.29 -24.70 -6.85
CA LEU A 9 25.30 -23.64 -7.03
C LEU A 9 24.84 -22.58 -8.05
N LEU A 10 24.29 -23.02 -9.18
CA LEU A 10 23.78 -22.13 -10.23
C LEU A 10 22.58 -21.32 -9.74
N CYS A 11 21.66 -21.97 -9.04
CA CYS A 11 20.57 -21.30 -8.33
C CYS A 11 21.10 -20.32 -7.28
N LYS A 12 22.11 -20.68 -6.48
CA LYS A 12 22.75 -19.79 -5.48
C LYS A 12 23.34 -18.52 -6.08
N ARG A 13 23.84 -18.59 -7.31
CA ARG A 13 24.45 -17.48 -8.06
C ARG A 13 23.48 -16.77 -9.01
N ASN A 14 22.17 -17.03 -8.90
CA ASN A 14 21.10 -16.44 -9.72
C ASN A 14 21.16 -16.76 -11.23
N PHE A 15 21.85 -17.84 -11.63
CA PHE A 15 21.92 -18.30 -13.02
C PHE A 15 20.82 -19.34 -13.32
N PHE A 16 19.55 -18.89 -13.33
CA PHE A 16 18.38 -19.77 -13.50
C PHE A 16 18.30 -20.44 -14.86
N MET A 17 18.56 -19.70 -15.94
CA MET A 17 18.58 -20.27 -17.30
C MET A 17 19.65 -21.36 -17.44
N GLY A 18 20.80 -21.18 -16.78
CA GLY A 18 21.86 -22.19 -16.70
C GLY A 18 21.42 -23.42 -15.90
N ALA A 19 20.74 -23.23 -14.77
CA ALA A 19 20.19 -24.32 -13.97
C ALA A 19 19.13 -25.13 -14.75
N THR A 20 18.25 -24.46 -15.49
CA THR A 20 17.20 -25.07 -16.33
C THR A 20 17.79 -25.79 -17.54
N GLY A 21 18.83 -25.24 -18.16
CA GLY A 21 19.59 -25.89 -19.24
C GLY A 21 20.31 -27.14 -18.75
N PHE A 22 21.01 -27.04 -17.61
CA PHE A 22 21.72 -28.16 -16.99
C PHE A 22 20.75 -29.29 -16.59
N TYR A 23 19.57 -28.94 -16.10
CA TYR A 23 18.48 -29.88 -15.81
C TYR A 23 18.00 -30.64 -17.06
N LYS A 24 17.71 -29.93 -18.17
CA LYS A 24 17.28 -30.55 -19.43
C LYS A 24 18.30 -31.58 -19.93
N VAL A 25 19.59 -31.28 -19.77
CA VAL A 25 20.70 -32.19 -20.14
C VAL A 25 20.78 -33.38 -19.19
N ALA A 26 20.71 -33.17 -17.88
CA ALA A 26 20.74 -34.25 -16.89
C ALA A 26 19.59 -35.25 -17.07
N ARG A 27 18.40 -34.76 -17.46
CA ARG A 27 17.23 -35.59 -17.76
C ARG A 27 17.39 -36.42 -19.04
N ARG A 28 17.93 -35.82 -20.11
CA ARG A 28 18.26 -36.56 -21.35
C ARG A 28 19.23 -37.70 -21.09
N ASN A 29 20.10 -37.53 -20.09
CA ASN A 29 21.10 -38.53 -19.68
C ASN A 29 20.59 -39.53 -18.62
N LYS A 30 19.26 -39.60 -18.35
CA LYS A 30 18.63 -40.51 -17.36
C LYS A 30 19.25 -40.47 -15.95
N SER A 31 19.85 -39.34 -15.57
CA SER A 31 20.45 -39.20 -14.24
C SER A 31 19.35 -39.09 -13.18
N ILE A 32 19.40 -39.93 -12.14
CA ILE A 32 18.43 -39.93 -11.03
C ILE A 32 18.54 -38.59 -10.29
N LEU A 33 17.54 -37.74 -10.44
CA LEU A 33 17.37 -36.53 -9.64
C LEU A 33 16.71 -36.92 -8.32
N SER A 34 17.27 -36.49 -7.19
CA SER A 34 16.63 -36.74 -5.90
C SER A 34 15.44 -35.79 -5.71
N SER A 35 14.39 -36.24 -5.02
CA SER A 35 13.23 -35.41 -4.65
C SER A 35 13.62 -34.12 -3.89
N LYS A 36 14.74 -34.15 -3.15
CA LYS A 36 15.35 -32.96 -2.53
C LYS A 36 15.81 -31.91 -3.56
N SER A 37 16.33 -32.35 -4.71
CA SER A 37 16.79 -31.47 -5.79
C SER A 37 15.65 -30.66 -6.37
N TYR A 38 14.53 -31.32 -6.67
CA TYR A 38 13.31 -30.69 -7.17
C TYR A 38 12.74 -29.66 -6.17
N TYR A 39 12.65 -30.04 -4.90
CA TYR A 39 12.13 -29.16 -3.86
C TYR A 39 12.92 -27.84 -3.73
N TRP A 40 14.25 -27.90 -3.68
CA TRP A 40 15.07 -26.70 -3.50
C TRP A 40 15.07 -25.77 -4.71
N THR A 41 15.11 -26.33 -5.93
CA THR A 41 15.03 -25.54 -7.17
C THR A 41 13.68 -24.83 -7.29
N ILE A 42 12.59 -25.55 -7.06
CA ILE A 42 11.24 -24.99 -7.13
C ILE A 42 11.02 -23.94 -6.02
N ARG A 43 11.41 -24.24 -4.77
CA ARG A 43 11.30 -23.30 -3.64
C ARG A 43 12.05 -21.99 -3.89
N ARG A 44 13.20 -22.03 -4.56
CA ARG A 44 13.97 -20.82 -4.88
C ARG A 44 13.35 -20.03 -6.02
N LEU A 45 12.91 -20.70 -7.09
CA LEU A 45 12.17 -20.05 -8.19
C LEU A 45 10.91 -19.33 -7.69
N PHE A 46 10.24 -19.93 -6.70
CA PHE A 46 9.08 -19.30 -6.04
C PHE A 46 9.44 -18.07 -5.20
N GLY A 47 10.55 -18.11 -4.48
CA GLY A 47 11.03 -16.97 -3.69
C GLY A 47 11.42 -15.73 -4.52
N GLU A 48 11.72 -15.92 -5.82
CA GLU A 48 12.13 -14.85 -6.73
C GLU A 48 11.04 -14.43 -7.74
N GLY A 49 9.81 -14.95 -7.61
CA GLY A 49 8.69 -14.54 -8.45
C GLY A 49 8.67 -15.14 -9.86
N LYS A 50 9.58 -16.07 -10.20
CA LYS A 50 9.73 -16.65 -11.56
C LYS A 50 8.93 -17.93 -11.74
N PHE A 51 7.61 -17.84 -11.59
CA PHE A 51 6.71 -19.00 -11.54
C PHE A 51 6.59 -19.76 -12.87
N GLN A 52 6.63 -19.06 -14.01
CA GLN A 52 6.52 -19.69 -15.33
C GLN A 52 7.69 -20.66 -15.61
N GLU A 53 8.90 -20.31 -15.13
CA GLU A 53 10.09 -21.14 -15.28
C GLU A 53 10.06 -22.41 -14.41
N SER A 54 9.21 -22.46 -13.39
CA SER A 54 9.09 -23.60 -12.47
C SER A 54 8.20 -24.74 -13.02
N GLN A 55 7.32 -24.45 -13.98
CA GLN A 55 6.33 -25.39 -14.50
C GLN A 55 6.94 -26.70 -15.06
N PRO A 56 8.05 -26.68 -15.83
CA PRO A 56 8.67 -27.91 -16.34
C PRO A 56 9.20 -28.80 -15.21
N PHE A 57 9.72 -28.20 -14.14
CA PHE A 57 10.23 -28.92 -12.98
C PHE A 57 9.08 -29.57 -12.20
N LEU A 58 7.99 -28.84 -12.00
CA LEU A 58 6.81 -29.34 -11.29
C LEU A 58 6.14 -30.51 -12.04
N CYS A 59 5.94 -30.39 -13.35
CA CYS A 59 5.38 -31.47 -14.17
C CYS A 59 6.24 -32.74 -14.18
N SER A 60 7.56 -32.59 -14.03
CA SER A 60 8.49 -33.72 -13.98
C SER A 60 8.48 -34.38 -12.61
N PHE A 61 8.42 -33.57 -11.56
CA PHE A 61 8.29 -34.03 -10.17
C PHE A 61 7.00 -34.82 -9.94
N ILE A 62 5.86 -34.33 -10.46
CA ILE A 62 4.57 -35.04 -10.37
C ILE A 62 4.61 -36.39 -11.12
N LYS A 63 5.32 -36.47 -12.26
CA LYS A 63 5.45 -37.72 -13.03
C LYS A 63 6.34 -38.76 -12.36
N GLU A 64 7.34 -38.33 -11.60
CA GLU A 64 8.33 -39.22 -10.98
C GLU A 64 7.88 -39.69 -9.59
N ASP A 65 7.35 -38.80 -8.75
CA ASP A 65 7.05 -39.07 -7.34
C ASP A 65 5.53 -39.20 -7.05
N GLY A 66 4.68 -38.90 -8.03
CA GLY A 66 3.22 -39.02 -7.92
C GLY A 66 2.55 -37.89 -7.14
N LEU A 67 1.24 -37.70 -7.37
CA LEU A 67 0.47 -36.58 -6.78
C LEU A 67 0.28 -36.75 -5.26
N PHE A 68 0.10 -37.99 -4.80
CA PHE A 68 -0.27 -38.31 -3.42
C PHE A 68 0.90 -38.26 -2.43
N GLU A 69 2.14 -38.00 -2.89
CA GLU A 69 3.21 -37.70 -1.94
C GLU A 69 2.96 -36.31 -1.31
N PRO A 70 2.89 -36.18 0.03
CA PRO A 70 2.54 -34.92 0.70
C PRO A 70 3.47 -33.76 0.35
N LYS A 71 4.72 -34.06 -0.02
CA LYS A 71 5.69 -33.05 -0.47
C LYS A 71 5.36 -32.52 -1.86
N VAL A 72 4.98 -33.40 -2.79
CA VAL A 72 4.59 -33.03 -4.17
C VAL A 72 3.33 -32.19 -4.14
N SER A 73 2.32 -32.63 -3.40
CA SER A 73 1.08 -31.86 -3.26
C SER A 73 1.27 -30.52 -2.55
N ARG A 74 2.15 -30.41 -1.54
CA ARG A 74 2.49 -29.10 -0.92
C ARG A 74 3.18 -28.14 -1.90
N ILE A 75 4.09 -28.64 -2.73
CA ILE A 75 4.78 -27.82 -3.74
C ILE A 75 3.81 -27.41 -4.85
N LEU A 76 2.94 -28.32 -5.28
CA LEU A 76 1.90 -28.02 -6.27
C LEU A 76 0.90 -27.00 -5.73
N LEU A 77 0.45 -27.14 -4.49
CA LEU A 77 -0.40 -26.15 -3.83
C LEU A 77 0.31 -24.79 -3.75
N HIS A 78 1.60 -24.76 -3.41
CA HIS A 78 2.41 -23.54 -3.42
C HIS A 78 2.48 -22.89 -4.82
N TYR A 79 2.65 -23.69 -5.88
CA TYR A 79 2.61 -23.21 -7.27
C TYR A 79 1.24 -22.63 -7.63
N LEU A 80 0.16 -23.35 -7.30
CA LEU A 80 -1.20 -22.95 -7.63
C LEU A 80 -1.58 -21.67 -6.91
N CYS A 81 -1.21 -21.51 -5.63
CA CYS A 81 -1.44 -20.26 -4.89
C CYS A 81 -0.82 -19.03 -5.59
N LEU A 82 0.29 -19.21 -6.29
CA LEU A 82 1.02 -18.15 -6.98
C LEU A 82 0.54 -17.93 -8.43
N LYS A 83 -0.21 -18.87 -8.98
CA LYS A 83 -0.74 -18.80 -10.35
C LYS A 83 -2.21 -18.40 -10.39
N ASP A 84 -3.05 -19.10 -9.64
CA ASP A 84 -4.50 -18.91 -9.60
C ASP A 84 -5.11 -19.43 -8.29
N VAL A 85 -5.80 -18.54 -7.58
CA VAL A 85 -6.47 -18.82 -6.29
C VAL A 85 -7.56 -19.86 -6.43
N ASN A 86 -8.36 -19.77 -7.49
CA ASN A 86 -9.51 -20.67 -7.66
C ASN A 86 -9.03 -22.09 -7.92
N SER A 87 -8.01 -22.26 -8.75
CA SER A 87 -7.33 -23.54 -8.96
C SER A 87 -6.70 -24.08 -7.67
N ALA A 88 -6.12 -23.22 -6.83
CA ALA A 88 -5.55 -23.63 -5.55
C ALA A 88 -6.62 -24.11 -4.56
N LEU A 89 -7.73 -23.37 -4.42
CA LEU A 89 -8.86 -23.75 -3.55
C LEU A 89 -9.56 -25.03 -4.05
N TYR A 90 -9.76 -25.15 -5.36
CA TYR A 90 -10.29 -26.37 -5.97
C TYR A 90 -9.39 -27.59 -5.69
N PHE A 91 -8.07 -27.41 -5.84
CA PHE A 91 -7.09 -28.46 -5.55
C PHE A 91 -7.10 -28.86 -4.07
N LEU A 92 -7.21 -27.89 -3.16
CA LEU A 92 -7.29 -28.11 -1.72
C LEU A 92 -8.56 -28.92 -1.36
N ASN A 93 -9.72 -28.52 -1.88
CA ASN A 93 -10.99 -29.25 -1.67
C ASN A 93 -10.93 -30.67 -2.23
N LYS A 94 -10.35 -30.86 -3.43
CA LYS A 94 -10.22 -32.19 -4.05
C LYS A 94 -9.29 -33.11 -3.28
N ILE A 95 -8.26 -32.59 -2.63
CA ILE A 95 -7.36 -33.38 -1.80
C ILE A 95 -8.03 -33.81 -0.48
N LYS A 96 -8.93 -32.97 0.07
CA LYS A 96 -9.72 -33.29 1.26
C LYS A 96 -10.61 -34.51 1.05
N GLU A 97 -11.22 -34.65 -0.14
CA GLU A 97 -12.00 -35.84 -0.52
C GLU A 97 -11.17 -37.14 -0.55
N ASN A 98 -9.84 -37.03 -0.66
CA ASN A 98 -8.92 -38.16 -0.75
C ASN A 98 -8.14 -38.43 0.57
N ASP A 99 -8.59 -37.87 1.70
CA ASP A 99 -8.08 -38.14 3.06
C ASP A 99 -6.60 -37.75 3.31
N VAL A 100 -6.03 -36.85 2.50
CA VAL A 100 -4.67 -36.33 2.70
C VAL A 100 -4.74 -34.94 3.35
N ALA A 101 -4.38 -34.84 4.63
CA ALA A 101 -4.32 -33.57 5.36
C ALA A 101 -3.16 -32.68 4.89
N ILE A 102 -3.43 -31.77 3.94
CA ILE A 102 -2.44 -30.82 3.43
C ILE A 102 -2.84 -29.40 3.79
N THR A 103 -2.08 -28.81 4.71
CA THR A 103 -2.19 -27.41 5.08
C THR A 103 -1.60 -26.46 4.04
N LEU A 104 -2.19 -25.27 3.92
CA LEU A 104 -1.64 -24.20 3.09
C LEU A 104 -0.19 -23.86 3.49
N PRO A 105 0.73 -23.68 2.52
CA PRO A 105 2.10 -23.28 2.84
C PRO A 105 2.17 -21.80 3.23
N ILE A 106 2.61 -21.49 4.46
CA ILE A 106 2.90 -20.10 4.90
C ILE A 106 3.85 -19.39 3.93
N SER A 107 4.81 -20.14 3.36
CA SER A 107 5.76 -19.61 2.39
C SER A 107 5.09 -19.09 1.11
N ALA A 108 3.94 -19.64 0.70
CA ALA A 108 3.19 -19.15 -0.46
C ALA A 108 2.48 -17.85 -0.12
N LEU A 109 1.89 -17.75 1.08
CA LEU A 109 1.25 -16.52 1.55
C LEU A 109 2.28 -15.39 1.72
N ARG A 110 3.44 -15.67 2.32
CA ARG A 110 4.55 -14.69 2.43
C ARG A 110 5.10 -14.26 1.07
N ALA A 111 5.15 -15.18 0.10
CA ALA A 111 5.54 -14.83 -1.27
C ALA A 111 4.49 -13.92 -1.93
N LEU A 112 3.20 -14.23 -1.80
CA LEU A 112 2.11 -13.41 -2.33
C LEU A 112 2.08 -12.00 -1.71
N THR A 113 2.28 -11.89 -0.40
CA THR A 113 2.35 -10.57 0.26
C THR A 113 3.56 -9.77 -0.21
N LYS A 114 4.72 -10.42 -0.38
CA LYS A 114 5.93 -9.77 -0.90
C LYS A 114 5.83 -9.33 -2.36
N ILE A 115 5.06 -10.04 -3.18
CA ILE A 115 4.84 -9.73 -4.61
C ILE A 115 3.77 -8.65 -4.79
N GLY A 116 3.11 -8.19 -3.70
CA GLY A 116 2.05 -7.19 -3.75
C GLY A 116 0.66 -7.77 -4.06
N CYS A 117 0.53 -9.08 -4.22
CA CYS A 117 -0.75 -9.77 -4.42
C CYS A 117 -1.44 -10.08 -3.08
N VAL A 118 -1.56 -9.08 -2.20
CA VAL A 118 -2.11 -9.29 -0.85
C VAL A 118 -3.60 -9.66 -0.89
N LEU A 119 -4.36 -9.16 -1.87
CA LEU A 119 -5.77 -9.50 -2.04
C LEU A 119 -5.97 -11.00 -2.37
N THR A 120 -5.07 -11.55 -3.17
CA THR A 120 -5.00 -12.98 -3.51
C THR A 120 -4.70 -13.83 -2.27
N ALA A 121 -3.74 -13.39 -1.44
CA ALA A 121 -3.43 -14.02 -0.16
C ALA A 121 -4.62 -13.99 0.80
N TYR A 122 -5.33 -12.86 0.90
CA TYR A 122 -6.54 -12.74 1.71
C TYR A 122 -7.64 -13.71 1.27
N ARG A 123 -7.90 -13.82 -0.04
CA ARG A 123 -8.89 -14.77 -0.57
C ARG A 123 -8.55 -16.22 -0.27
N LEU A 124 -7.27 -16.58 -0.33
CA LEU A 124 -6.79 -17.90 0.06
C LEU A 124 -7.01 -18.17 1.55
N VAL A 125 -6.72 -17.19 2.40
CA VAL A 125 -6.89 -17.30 3.86
C VAL A 125 -8.37 -17.45 4.22
N VAL A 126 -9.25 -16.60 3.70
CA VAL A 126 -10.69 -16.69 4.00
C VAL A 126 -11.32 -17.93 3.36
N GLY A 127 -10.90 -18.30 2.15
CA GLY A 127 -11.45 -19.45 1.42
C GLY A 127 -11.04 -20.81 1.98
N ALA A 128 -9.89 -20.90 2.65
CA ALA A 128 -9.37 -22.17 3.14
C ALA A 128 -9.90 -22.61 4.52
N LYS A 129 -10.79 -21.85 5.16
CA LYS A 129 -11.47 -22.17 6.44
C LYS A 129 -10.57 -22.96 7.44
N ASP A 130 -10.72 -24.30 7.47
CA ASP A 130 -10.04 -25.23 8.40
C ASP A 130 -8.59 -25.57 8.01
N ASP A 131 -8.22 -25.43 6.73
CA ASP A 131 -6.91 -25.81 6.17
C ASP A 131 -5.88 -24.66 6.18
N LEU A 132 -6.15 -23.65 7.02
CA LEU A 132 -5.29 -22.50 7.20
C LEU A 132 -3.92 -22.93 7.74
N PRO A 133 -2.81 -22.29 7.32
CA PRO A 133 -1.56 -22.53 7.99
C PRO A 133 -1.61 -22.02 9.43
N VAL A 134 -0.74 -22.55 10.28
CA VAL A 134 -0.42 -21.93 11.57
C VAL A 134 0.27 -20.60 11.30
N MET A 135 -0.51 -19.53 11.27
CA MET A 135 -0.03 -18.16 11.09
C MET A 135 0.24 -17.54 12.46
N ASP A 136 1.35 -16.82 12.57
CA ASP A 136 1.69 -16.06 13.77
C ASP A 136 1.22 -14.60 13.67
N VAL A 137 1.42 -13.82 14.74
CA VAL A 137 1.06 -12.39 14.80
C VAL A 137 1.72 -11.58 13.69
N VAL A 138 2.95 -11.95 13.30
CA VAL A 138 3.72 -11.24 12.26
C VAL A 138 3.11 -11.48 10.88
N ASP A 139 2.70 -12.72 10.59
CA ASP A 139 2.05 -13.08 9.33
C ASP A 139 0.73 -12.33 9.13
N TYR A 140 -0.11 -12.26 10.17
CA TYR A 140 -1.33 -11.46 10.14
C TYR A 140 -1.03 -9.97 9.99
N SER A 141 -0.05 -9.44 10.73
CA SER A 141 0.33 -8.02 10.66
C SER A 141 0.77 -7.61 9.25
N ILE A 142 1.57 -8.44 8.58
CA ILE A 142 2.02 -8.17 7.20
C ILE A 142 0.84 -8.16 6.22
N MET A 143 -0.10 -9.10 6.36
CA MET A 143 -1.28 -9.14 5.50
C MET A 143 -2.22 -7.97 5.75
N VAL A 144 -2.47 -7.62 7.00
CA VAL A 144 -3.27 -6.46 7.41
C VAL A 144 -2.67 -5.18 6.83
N ASP A 145 -1.38 -4.93 7.08
CA ASP A 145 -0.67 -3.77 6.55
C ASP A 145 -0.71 -3.70 5.01
N GLY A 146 -0.50 -4.84 4.35
CA GLY A 146 -0.62 -4.95 2.91
C GLY A 146 -2.02 -4.62 2.37
N LEU A 147 -3.08 -5.09 3.05
CA LEU A 147 -4.47 -4.79 2.67
C LEU A 147 -4.79 -3.31 2.87
N CYS A 148 -4.32 -2.71 3.96
CA CYS A 148 -4.48 -1.28 4.23
C CYS A 148 -3.80 -0.42 3.16
N LYS A 149 -2.58 -0.78 2.73
CA LYS A 149 -1.84 -0.08 1.66
C LYS A 149 -2.51 -0.17 0.29
N ILE A 150 -3.20 -1.27 -0.01
CA ILE A 150 -3.95 -1.44 -1.26
C ILE A 150 -5.31 -0.73 -1.21
N GLY A 151 -5.74 -0.25 -0.04
CA GLY A 151 -7.05 0.39 0.11
C GLY A 151 -8.18 -0.63 0.34
N HIS A 152 -7.95 -1.64 1.19
CA HIS A 152 -9.00 -2.53 1.67
C HIS A 152 -8.97 -2.74 3.20
N PRO A 153 -9.07 -1.68 4.02
CA PRO A 153 -9.02 -1.77 5.48
C PRO A 153 -10.19 -2.56 6.08
N ILE A 154 -11.37 -2.59 5.44
CA ILE A 154 -12.50 -3.43 5.90
C ILE A 154 -12.14 -4.92 5.82
N LYS A 155 -11.45 -5.35 4.75
CA LYS A 155 -10.95 -6.73 4.64
C LYS A 155 -9.85 -6.99 5.67
N ALA A 156 -9.05 -5.98 5.98
CA ALA A 156 -8.04 -6.06 7.03
C ALA A 156 -8.67 -6.26 8.41
N LEU A 157 -9.76 -5.55 8.74
CA LEU A 157 -10.54 -5.76 9.97
C LEU A 157 -11.12 -7.17 10.07
N LYS A 158 -11.69 -7.71 8.98
CA LYS A 158 -12.17 -9.11 8.93
C LYS A 158 -11.04 -10.12 9.17
N LEU A 159 -9.81 -9.78 8.77
CA LEU A 159 -8.66 -10.61 9.02
C LEU A 159 -8.21 -10.53 10.50
N CYS A 160 -8.36 -9.37 11.14
CA CYS A 160 -8.12 -9.22 12.58
C CYS A 160 -9.11 -10.06 13.40
N THR A 161 -10.41 -10.00 13.09
CA THR A 161 -11.41 -10.81 13.81
C THR A 161 -11.18 -12.31 13.61
N LEU A 162 -10.72 -12.73 12.42
CA LEU A 162 -10.33 -14.12 12.18
C LEU A 162 -9.11 -14.55 13.01
N ALA A 163 -8.15 -13.65 13.26
CA ALA A 163 -7.02 -13.93 14.15
C ALA A 163 -7.47 -14.10 15.61
N GLU A 164 -8.38 -13.24 16.07
CA GLU A 164 -8.95 -13.30 17.42
C GLU A 164 -9.77 -14.56 17.66
N LEU A 165 -10.59 -14.99 16.68
CA LEU A 165 -11.32 -16.26 16.72
C LEU A 165 -10.39 -17.47 16.84
N LYS A 166 -9.14 -17.35 16.37
CA LYS A 166 -8.11 -18.38 16.50
C LYS A 166 -7.28 -18.27 17.78
N GLY A 167 -7.65 -17.35 18.68
CA GLY A 167 -6.94 -17.10 19.93
C GLY A 167 -5.61 -16.37 19.76
N ILE A 168 -5.39 -15.70 18.63
CA ILE A 168 -4.17 -14.94 18.36
C ILE A 168 -4.39 -13.51 18.80
N VAL A 169 -3.62 -13.07 19.81
CA VAL A 169 -3.65 -11.69 20.29
C VAL A 169 -2.81 -10.82 19.36
N LEU A 170 -3.46 -9.95 18.60
CA LEU A 170 -2.81 -8.98 17.74
C LEU A 170 -2.24 -7.82 18.55
N ASN A 171 -1.21 -7.16 18.01
CA ASN A 171 -0.54 -6.06 18.69
C ASN A 171 -1.09 -4.69 18.23
N ILE A 172 -0.73 -3.64 18.97
CA ILE A 172 -1.10 -2.27 18.63
C ILE A 172 -0.58 -1.84 17.25
N ILE A 173 0.53 -2.42 16.78
CA ILE A 173 1.10 -2.10 15.46
C ILE A 173 0.14 -2.55 14.34
N THR A 174 -0.45 -3.74 14.46
CA THR A 174 -1.47 -4.24 13.51
C THR A 174 -2.65 -3.28 13.41
N TYR A 175 -3.17 -2.86 14.57
CA TYR A 175 -4.31 -1.93 14.63
C TYR A 175 -3.95 -0.52 14.15
N ASN A 176 -2.73 -0.05 14.40
CA ASN A 176 -2.23 1.22 13.84
C ASN A 176 -2.20 1.19 12.31
N SER A 177 -1.81 0.08 11.69
CA SER A 177 -1.91 -0.08 10.23
C SER A 177 -3.36 0.00 9.73
N VAL A 178 -4.31 -0.58 10.47
CA VAL A 178 -5.75 -0.49 10.14
C VAL A 178 -6.27 0.94 10.28
N ILE A 179 -6.00 1.61 11.39
CA ILE A 179 -6.41 3.00 11.63
C ILE A 179 -5.85 3.90 10.53
N ASN A 180 -4.56 3.77 10.21
CA ASN A 180 -3.95 4.52 9.12
C ASN A 180 -4.61 4.21 7.76
N GLY A 181 -4.88 2.93 7.49
CA GLY A 181 -5.60 2.50 6.28
C GLY A 181 -7.00 3.09 6.17
N LEU A 182 -7.76 3.14 7.27
CA LEU A 182 -9.10 3.75 7.31
C LEU A 182 -9.03 5.27 7.09
N CYS A 183 -8.09 5.96 7.75
CA CYS A 183 -7.91 7.39 7.59
C CYS A 183 -7.53 7.77 6.15
N ASN A 184 -6.61 7.02 5.52
CA ASN A 184 -6.23 7.22 4.12
C ASN A 184 -7.39 6.99 3.14
N GLN A 185 -8.48 6.35 3.57
CA GLN A 185 -9.70 6.19 2.78
C GLN A 185 -10.78 7.22 3.07
N GLY A 186 -10.53 8.15 3.99
CA GLY A 186 -11.55 9.08 4.46
C GLY A 186 -12.55 8.45 5.45
N CYS A 187 -12.37 7.20 5.88
CA CYS A 187 -13.23 6.51 6.83
C CYS A 187 -12.88 6.88 8.29
N PHE A 188 -12.96 8.18 8.61
CA PHE A 188 -12.57 8.70 9.92
C PHE A 188 -13.46 8.20 11.06
N VAL A 189 -14.77 8.02 10.83
CA VAL A 189 -15.70 7.54 11.85
C VAL A 189 -15.31 6.13 12.31
N GLU A 190 -15.01 5.24 11.36
CA GLU A 190 -14.54 3.89 11.62
C GLU A 190 -13.18 3.89 12.31
N ALA A 191 -12.27 4.79 11.90
CA ALA A 191 -10.96 4.93 12.51
C ALA A 191 -11.06 5.35 13.99
N PHE A 192 -11.91 6.32 14.33
CA PHE A 192 -12.14 6.75 15.72
C PHE A 192 -12.89 5.71 16.54
N ARG A 193 -13.86 5.00 15.96
CA ARG A 193 -14.51 3.86 16.62
C ARG A 193 -13.51 2.77 16.97
N LEU A 194 -12.59 2.45 16.05
CA LEU A 194 -11.52 1.50 16.32
C LEU A 194 -10.60 2.01 17.42
N PHE A 195 -10.18 3.27 17.36
CA PHE A 195 -9.36 3.91 18.38
C PHE A 195 -9.98 3.85 19.79
N ASP A 196 -11.27 4.17 19.93
CA ASP A 196 -11.97 4.10 21.21
C ASP A 196 -12.19 2.65 21.68
N SER A 197 -12.23 1.68 20.75
CA SER A 197 -12.34 0.27 21.07
C SER A 197 -11.03 -0.37 21.54
N LEU A 198 -9.86 0.25 21.28
CA LEU A 198 -8.55 -0.30 21.63
C LEU A 198 -8.45 -0.62 23.13
N GLU A 199 -8.89 0.31 23.98
CA GLU A 199 -8.86 0.12 25.43
C GLU A 199 -9.78 -1.01 25.90
N ARG A 200 -10.87 -1.29 25.16
CA ARG A 200 -11.80 -2.37 25.46
C ARG A 200 -11.26 -3.75 25.09
N ILE A 201 -10.29 -3.81 24.19
CA ILE A 201 -9.57 -5.04 23.80
C ILE A 201 -8.21 -5.15 24.52
N ASP A 202 -8.05 -4.48 25.66
CA ASP A 202 -6.83 -4.45 26.48
C ASP A 202 -5.58 -3.96 25.74
N LEU A 203 -5.76 -3.14 24.68
CA LEU A 203 -4.67 -2.49 23.95
C LEU A 203 -4.68 -0.98 24.23
N ALA A 204 -3.59 -0.47 24.80
CA ALA A 204 -3.43 0.98 24.98
C ALA A 204 -3.03 1.64 23.65
N PRO A 205 -3.70 2.72 23.22
CA PRO A 205 -3.23 3.55 22.12
C PRO A 205 -1.81 4.05 22.39
N SER A 206 -0.91 3.93 21.43
CA SER A 206 0.48 4.39 21.57
C SER A 206 0.66 5.80 21.01
N GLU A 207 1.83 6.42 21.27
CA GLU A 207 2.24 7.68 20.63
C GLU A 207 2.07 7.62 19.10
N ILE A 208 2.39 6.48 18.49
CA ILE A 208 2.23 6.24 17.05
C ILE A 208 0.75 6.31 16.64
N THR A 209 -0.15 5.76 17.46
CA THR A 209 -1.60 5.80 17.19
C THR A 209 -2.12 7.23 17.15
N TYR A 210 -1.75 8.04 18.15
CA TYR A 210 -2.10 9.47 18.19
C TYR A 210 -1.49 10.23 17.01
N SER A 211 -0.21 10.01 16.72
CA SER A 211 0.48 10.64 15.59
C SER A 211 -0.20 10.36 14.25
N ILE A 212 -0.66 9.12 14.01
CA ILE A 212 -1.40 8.76 12.79
C ILE A 212 -2.71 9.54 12.68
N LEU A 213 -3.51 9.58 13.74
CA LEU A 213 -4.81 10.26 13.72
C LEU A 213 -4.66 11.77 13.57
N ILE A 214 -3.73 12.39 14.31
CA ILE A 214 -3.43 13.83 14.21
C ILE A 214 -2.96 14.18 12.79
N ASP A 215 -2.04 13.39 12.23
CA ASP A 215 -1.53 13.61 10.87
C ASP A 215 -2.64 13.59 9.81
N ASN A 216 -3.53 12.61 9.88
CA ASN A 216 -4.65 12.50 8.94
C ASN A 216 -5.69 13.60 9.15
N LEU A 217 -6.03 13.96 10.39
CA LEU A 217 -6.93 15.10 10.67
C LEU A 217 -6.35 16.43 10.15
N CYS A 218 -5.05 16.65 10.31
CA CYS A 218 -4.38 17.84 9.77
C CYS A 218 -4.39 17.90 8.24
N LYS A 219 -4.27 16.74 7.57
CA LYS A 219 -4.35 16.64 6.10
C LYS A 219 -5.74 16.95 5.56
N GLU A 220 -6.79 16.54 6.26
CA GLU A 220 -8.18 16.82 5.89
C GLU A 220 -8.66 18.22 6.33
N GLY A 221 -7.87 18.93 7.13
CA GLY A 221 -8.22 20.28 7.59
C GLY A 221 -9.08 20.33 8.84
N CYS A 222 -9.32 19.19 9.48
CA CYS A 222 -9.96 19.06 10.79
C CYS A 222 -9.00 19.50 11.93
N LEU A 223 -8.44 20.70 11.82
CA LEU A 223 -7.35 21.20 12.66
C LEU A 223 -7.75 21.39 14.14
N GLN A 224 -9.03 21.63 14.42
CA GLN A 224 -9.55 21.74 15.79
C GLN A 224 -9.64 20.38 16.47
N ASP A 225 -10.13 19.37 15.77
CA ASP A 225 -10.17 17.99 16.28
C ASP A 225 -8.76 17.45 16.48
N ALA A 226 -7.83 17.78 15.56
CA ALA A 226 -6.42 17.46 15.70
C ALA A 226 -5.82 18.07 16.99
N LYS A 227 -6.13 19.34 17.30
CA LYS A 227 -5.71 20.01 18.54
C LYS A 227 -6.27 19.33 19.79
N GLN A 228 -7.55 19.00 19.81
CA GLN A 228 -8.16 18.29 20.95
C GLN A 228 -7.51 16.92 21.17
N LEU A 229 -7.21 16.20 20.08
CA LEU A 229 -6.54 14.90 20.17
C LEU A 229 -5.10 15.03 20.64
N PHE A 230 -4.40 16.10 20.24
CA PHE A 230 -3.08 16.45 20.73
C PHE A 230 -3.08 16.77 22.23
N GLU A 231 -4.02 17.58 22.72
CA GLU A 231 -4.17 17.84 24.16
C GLU A 231 -4.44 16.55 24.94
N ARG A 232 -5.31 15.67 24.42
CA ARG A 232 -5.57 14.34 25.01
C ARG A 232 -4.31 13.48 25.05
N MET A 233 -3.45 13.54 24.03
CA MET A 233 -2.17 12.85 23.99
C MET A 233 -1.23 13.33 25.11
N ILE A 234 -1.08 14.66 25.26
CA ILE A 234 -0.23 15.24 26.32
C ILE A 234 -0.77 14.91 27.72
N LEU A 235 -2.10 14.98 27.92
CA LEU A 235 -2.73 14.63 29.19
C LEU A 235 -2.52 13.16 29.61
N ARG A 236 -2.28 12.27 28.64
CA ARG A 236 -1.93 10.87 28.89
C ARG A 236 -0.45 10.65 29.14
N GLY A 237 0.36 11.72 29.15
CA GLY A 237 1.79 11.67 29.42
C GLY A 237 2.65 11.27 28.23
N TYR A 238 2.11 11.34 27.01
CA TYR A 238 2.92 11.16 25.79
C TYR A 238 3.57 12.48 25.39
N GLU A 239 4.83 12.42 24.97
CA GLU A 239 5.57 13.57 24.47
C GLU A 239 5.35 13.76 22.97
N ALA A 240 5.18 15.00 22.54
CA ALA A 240 5.05 15.33 21.13
C ALA A 240 6.41 15.27 20.44
N ASN A 241 6.51 14.49 19.37
CA ASN A 241 7.67 14.47 18.50
C ASN A 241 7.57 15.53 17.39
N ILE A 242 8.68 15.78 16.69
CA ILE A 242 8.74 16.72 15.55
C ILE A 242 7.71 16.40 14.47
N ARG A 243 7.40 15.11 14.25
CA ARG A 243 6.43 14.67 13.24
C ARG A 243 5.03 15.21 13.51
N ILE A 244 4.60 15.26 14.77
CA ILE A 244 3.28 15.78 15.13
C ILE A 244 3.20 17.29 14.88
N TYR A 245 4.23 18.04 15.27
CA TYR A 245 4.30 19.48 14.97
C TYR A 245 4.33 19.74 13.46
N ASN A 246 5.06 18.92 12.71
CA ASN A 246 5.10 18.96 11.26
C ASN A 246 3.72 18.71 10.62
N SER A 247 2.93 17.77 11.16
CA SER A 247 1.56 17.56 10.71
C SER A 247 0.70 18.79 10.89
N PHE A 248 0.74 19.44 12.06
CA PHE A 248 0.04 20.70 12.30
C PHE A 248 0.52 21.81 11.37
N LEU A 249 1.84 21.98 11.24
CA LEU A 249 2.44 23.02 10.41
C LEU A 249 2.03 22.86 8.94
N ASN A 250 2.14 21.65 8.40
CA ASN A 250 1.69 21.35 7.03
C ASN A 250 0.18 21.57 6.86
N GLY A 251 -0.64 21.14 7.83
CA GLY A 251 -2.07 21.39 7.84
C GLY A 251 -2.40 22.90 7.81
N TYR A 252 -1.88 23.67 8.76
CA TYR A 252 -2.07 25.12 8.81
C TYR A 252 -1.63 25.83 7.53
N CYS A 253 -0.48 25.45 6.97
CA CYS A 253 -0.02 25.97 5.68
C CYS A 253 -1.01 25.67 4.55
N ASN A 254 -1.45 24.41 4.40
CA ASN A 254 -2.32 23.99 3.29
C ASN A 254 -3.74 24.57 3.37
N PHE A 255 -4.23 24.89 4.57
CA PHE A 255 -5.54 25.52 4.78
C PHE A 255 -5.46 27.05 4.93
N GLY A 256 -4.33 27.66 4.56
CA GLY A 256 -4.16 29.13 4.50
C GLY A 256 -4.05 29.83 5.86
N GLN A 257 -3.92 29.07 6.95
CA GLN A 257 -3.79 29.56 8.33
C GLN A 257 -2.31 29.78 8.67
N PHE A 258 -1.66 30.67 7.92
CA PHE A 258 -0.20 30.83 7.97
C PHE A 258 0.32 31.40 9.31
N GLU A 259 -0.46 32.25 9.98
CA GLU A 259 -0.04 32.84 11.26
C GLU A 259 0.00 31.78 12.37
N GLU A 260 -0.93 30.83 12.35
CA GLU A 260 -0.93 29.65 13.21
C GLU A 260 0.26 28.74 12.92
N ALA A 261 0.61 28.55 11.63
CA ALA A 261 1.80 27.79 11.23
C ALA A 261 3.10 28.40 11.80
N LEU A 262 3.24 29.74 11.77
CA LEU A 262 4.36 30.44 12.41
C LEU A 262 4.38 30.24 13.93
N GLY A 263 3.20 30.17 14.56
CA GLY A 263 3.07 29.81 15.97
C GLY A 263 3.62 28.42 16.26
N ILE A 264 3.27 27.42 15.44
CA ILE A 264 3.81 26.05 15.55
C ILE A 264 5.32 26.03 15.35
N LEU A 265 5.86 26.77 14.38
CA LEU A 265 7.31 26.85 14.15
C LEU A 265 8.05 27.43 15.38
N LYS A 266 7.47 28.41 16.07
CA LYS A 266 8.02 28.92 17.33
C LYS A 266 7.97 27.89 18.44
N ASN A 267 6.89 27.10 18.53
CA ASN A 267 6.80 26.02 19.52
C ASN A 267 7.89 24.97 19.30
N ILE A 268 8.19 24.58 18.04
CA ILE A 268 9.31 23.68 17.72
C ILE A 268 10.62 24.22 18.31
N GLN A 269 10.89 25.53 18.17
CA GLN A 269 12.10 26.15 18.71
C GLN A 269 12.11 26.21 20.25
N ILE A 270 10.95 26.46 20.88
CA ILE A 270 10.81 26.53 22.35
C ILE A 270 11.00 25.15 22.97
N GLU A 271 10.47 24.10 22.35
CA GLU A 271 10.62 22.71 22.77
C GLU A 271 12.03 22.14 22.46
N HIS A 272 12.96 22.99 21.98
CA HIS A 272 14.33 22.61 21.60
C HIS A 272 14.38 21.46 20.58
N LEU A 273 13.37 21.36 19.71
CA LEU A 273 13.34 20.44 18.59
C LEU A 273 13.99 21.09 17.37
N ASP A 274 14.85 20.34 16.68
CA ASP A 274 15.47 20.81 15.45
C ASP A 274 14.49 20.68 14.26
N PRO A 275 14.22 21.76 13.51
CA PRO A 275 13.46 21.70 12.27
C PRO A 275 14.10 20.71 11.29
N ASP A 276 13.31 19.76 10.78
CA ASP A 276 13.75 18.81 9.77
C ASP A 276 13.50 19.32 8.33
N GLU A 277 13.97 18.55 7.33
CA GLU A 277 13.80 18.88 5.91
C GLU A 277 12.32 19.15 5.56
N PHE A 278 11.40 18.41 6.18
CA PHE A 278 9.96 18.53 5.97
C PHE A 278 9.36 19.80 6.60
N THR A 279 9.84 20.20 7.78
CA THR A 279 9.45 21.45 8.44
C THR A 279 9.72 22.63 7.51
N ILE A 280 10.92 22.63 6.91
CA ILE A 280 11.37 23.69 6.01
C ILE A 280 10.50 23.73 4.76
N SER A 281 10.28 22.57 4.13
CA SER A 281 9.43 22.45 2.95
C SER A 281 7.99 22.91 3.18
N SER A 282 7.43 22.58 4.35
CA SER A 282 6.07 22.97 4.72
C SER A 282 5.94 24.47 4.95
N MET A 283 6.95 25.11 5.55
CA MET A 283 7.00 26.57 5.70
C MET A 283 7.16 27.29 4.36
N ILE A 284 8.05 26.81 3.50
CA ILE A 284 8.21 27.31 2.12
C ILE A 284 6.88 27.27 1.37
N ASN A 285 6.17 26.13 1.43
CA ASN A 285 4.85 25.98 0.84
C ASN A 285 3.86 27.02 1.41
N GLY A 286 3.85 27.21 2.72
CA GLY A 286 3.03 28.24 3.38
C GLY A 286 3.31 29.66 2.88
N TYR A 287 4.57 30.06 2.78
CA TYR A 287 4.96 31.36 2.24
C TYR A 287 4.52 31.53 0.78
N CYS A 288 4.75 30.50 -0.06
CA CYS A 288 4.33 30.50 -1.45
C CYS A 288 2.80 30.60 -1.60
N GLN A 289 2.03 29.91 -0.76
CA GLN A 289 0.56 29.97 -0.77
C GLN A 289 0.02 31.33 -0.29
N LYS A 290 0.67 31.96 0.70
CA LYS A 290 0.38 33.35 1.12
C LYS A 290 0.72 34.37 0.02
N GLY A 291 1.49 33.96 -1.00
CA GLY A 291 1.96 34.82 -2.09
C GLY A 291 3.22 35.62 -1.76
N ASP A 292 3.82 35.37 -0.60
CA ASP A 292 5.05 36.01 -0.11
C ASP A 292 6.29 35.21 -0.53
N LEU A 293 6.67 35.36 -1.80
CA LEU A 293 7.83 34.66 -2.36
C LEU A 293 9.17 35.15 -1.76
N GLU A 294 9.27 36.42 -1.38
CA GLU A 294 10.49 36.95 -0.76
C GLU A 294 10.69 36.35 0.63
N GLY A 295 9.61 36.22 1.41
CA GLY A 295 9.63 35.47 2.68
C GLY A 295 10.09 34.02 2.49
N ALA A 296 9.59 33.33 1.46
CA ALA A 296 10.00 31.96 1.14
C ALA A 296 11.50 31.84 0.82
N LEU A 297 12.04 32.77 0.01
CA LEU A 297 13.45 32.79 -0.37
C LEU A 297 14.36 33.13 0.81
N ASN A 298 13.99 34.12 1.61
CA ASN A 298 14.75 34.49 2.81
C ASN A 298 14.80 33.33 3.80
N PHE A 299 13.66 32.67 4.03
CA PHE A 299 13.58 31.50 4.90
C PHE A 299 14.43 30.33 4.37
N PHE A 300 14.39 30.07 3.05
CA PHE A 300 15.24 29.08 2.40
C PHE A 300 16.74 29.36 2.61
N ILE A 301 17.17 30.60 2.39
CA ILE A 301 18.56 31.02 2.58
C ILE A 301 18.99 30.87 4.04
N GLU A 302 18.14 31.26 4.99
CA GLU A 302 18.41 31.10 6.42
C GLU A 302 18.61 29.63 6.81
N CYS A 303 17.73 28.74 6.33
CA CYS A 303 17.84 27.31 6.60
C CYS A 303 19.12 26.70 5.98
N ASN A 304 19.46 27.13 4.77
CA ASN A 304 20.67 26.66 4.09
C ASN A 304 21.95 27.11 4.81
N GLN A 305 21.97 28.34 5.36
CA GLN A 305 23.06 28.83 6.22
C GLN A 305 23.21 28.03 7.51
N LYS A 306 22.09 27.51 8.05
CA LYS A 306 22.07 26.61 9.22
C LYS A 306 22.44 25.17 8.88
N GLY A 307 22.65 24.84 7.60
CA GLY A 307 23.05 23.51 7.12
C GLY A 307 21.89 22.54 6.89
N THR A 308 20.64 23.02 6.92
CA THR A 308 19.44 22.21 6.68
C THR A 308 18.84 22.58 5.33
N SER A 309 18.74 21.61 4.41
CA SER A 309 18.10 21.81 3.10
C SER A 309 16.65 21.33 3.10
N PRO A 310 15.76 21.92 2.28
CA PRO A 310 14.41 21.38 2.07
C PRO A 310 14.44 19.99 1.43
N ASP A 311 13.32 19.27 1.56
CA ASP A 311 13.08 18.03 0.81
C ASP A 311 12.74 18.33 -0.68
N LEU A 312 12.57 17.27 -1.48
CA LEU A 312 12.21 17.38 -2.90
C LEU A 312 10.93 18.21 -3.11
N LEU A 313 9.95 18.11 -2.21
CA LEU A 313 8.70 18.85 -2.29
C LEU A 313 8.93 20.35 -2.04
N GLY A 314 9.76 20.72 -1.07
CA GLY A 314 10.11 22.11 -0.78
C GLY A 314 10.81 22.80 -1.95
N PHE A 315 11.79 22.13 -2.56
CA PHE A 315 12.44 22.64 -3.78
C PHE A 315 11.42 22.84 -4.91
N LEU A 316 10.52 21.87 -5.11
CA LEU A 316 9.49 21.95 -6.13
C LEU A 316 8.52 23.12 -5.90
N GLN A 317 8.13 23.39 -4.65
CA GLN A 317 7.24 24.53 -4.33
C GLN A 317 7.94 25.88 -4.56
N LEU A 318 9.22 26.03 -4.19
CA LEU A 318 9.99 27.23 -4.54
C LEU A 318 10.06 27.44 -6.05
N MET A 319 10.39 26.38 -6.80
CA MET A 319 10.46 26.45 -8.25
C MET A 319 9.11 26.84 -8.87
N ARG A 320 8.00 26.25 -8.40
CA ARG A 320 6.65 26.62 -8.83
C ARG A 320 6.34 28.08 -8.53
N GLY A 321 6.64 28.56 -7.32
CA GLY A 321 6.46 29.96 -6.91
C GLY A 321 7.27 30.94 -7.78
N LEU A 322 8.53 30.61 -8.05
CA LEU A 322 9.42 31.41 -8.91
C LEU A 322 8.95 31.42 -10.37
N CYS A 323 8.54 30.26 -10.91
CA CYS A 323 7.99 30.16 -12.25
C CYS A 323 6.67 30.94 -12.40
N ALA A 324 5.81 30.94 -11.38
CA ALA A 324 4.55 31.69 -11.38
C ALA A 324 4.78 33.22 -11.41
N LYS A 325 5.87 33.70 -10.78
CA LYS A 325 6.28 35.11 -10.81
C LYS A 325 7.19 35.48 -12.00
N GLY A 326 7.53 34.52 -12.87
CA GLY A 326 8.40 34.74 -14.04
C GLY A 326 9.90 34.85 -13.73
N ARG A 327 10.34 34.53 -12.50
CA ARG A 327 11.75 34.62 -12.06
C ARG A 327 12.54 33.36 -12.47
N MET A 328 12.72 33.18 -13.78
CA MET A 328 13.25 31.93 -14.35
C MET A 328 14.72 31.65 -14.00
N GLU A 329 15.56 32.68 -13.89
CA GLU A 329 16.99 32.51 -13.55
C GLU A 329 17.18 32.03 -12.10
N GLU A 330 16.36 32.52 -11.18
CA GLU A 330 16.39 32.07 -9.79
C GLU A 330 15.84 30.65 -9.68
N ALA A 331 14.75 30.32 -10.39
CA ALA A 331 14.25 28.95 -10.46
C ALA A 331 15.30 27.98 -11.00
N ARG A 332 16.13 28.43 -11.96
CA ARG A 332 17.27 27.68 -12.47
C ARG A 332 18.37 27.49 -11.43
N SER A 333 18.67 28.51 -10.63
CA SER A 333 19.63 28.40 -9.52
C SER A 333 19.16 27.38 -8.48
N ILE A 334 17.89 27.46 -8.07
CA ILE A 334 17.28 26.52 -7.12
C ILE A 334 17.31 25.08 -7.66
N LEU A 335 17.03 24.86 -8.95
CA LEU A 335 17.14 23.53 -9.56
C LEU A 335 18.57 22.97 -9.50
N ARG A 336 19.59 23.81 -9.73
CA ARG A 336 20.99 23.37 -9.61
C ARG A 336 21.34 22.98 -8.18
N GLU A 337 20.84 23.74 -7.22
CA GLU A 337 21.05 23.48 -5.80
C GLU A 337 20.34 22.19 -5.35
N MET A 338 19.10 21.96 -5.81
CA MET A 338 18.36 20.72 -5.60
C MET A 338 19.15 19.50 -6.08
N LEU A 339 19.77 19.59 -7.26
CA LEU A 339 20.59 18.51 -7.84
C LEU A 339 21.92 18.26 -7.10
N GLN A 340 22.34 19.20 -6.24
CA GLN A 340 23.50 19.03 -5.36
C GLN A 340 23.13 18.42 -4.01
N SER A 341 21.84 18.41 -3.64
CA SER A 341 21.38 17.82 -2.38
C SER A 341 21.41 16.29 -2.42
N LYS A 342 22.14 15.68 -1.47
CA LYS A 342 22.27 14.22 -1.38
C LYS A 342 20.94 13.52 -1.09
N SER A 343 20.13 14.07 -0.18
CA SER A 343 18.81 13.52 0.21
C SER A 343 17.88 13.39 -1.00
N VAL A 344 17.80 14.47 -1.82
CA VAL A 344 16.97 14.49 -3.03
C VAL A 344 17.49 13.50 -4.08
N MET A 345 18.82 13.41 -4.25
CA MET A 345 19.42 12.49 -5.21
C MET A 345 19.18 11.01 -4.87
N GLU A 346 19.18 10.64 -3.59
CA GLU A 346 18.82 9.28 -3.16
C GLU A 346 17.36 8.94 -3.51
N MET A 347 16.45 9.89 -3.34
CA MET A 347 15.03 9.73 -3.70
C MET A 347 14.86 9.54 -5.22
N LEU A 348 15.48 10.40 -6.04
CA LEU A 348 15.41 10.29 -7.50
C LEU A 348 15.97 8.96 -8.02
N ASN A 349 17.06 8.46 -7.43
CA ASN A 349 17.66 7.19 -7.83
C ASN A 349 16.78 5.96 -7.52
N LYS A 350 15.91 6.01 -6.50
CA LYS A 350 14.96 4.93 -6.20
C LYS A 350 13.95 4.72 -7.34
N VAL A 351 13.50 5.80 -7.98
CA VAL A 351 12.60 5.73 -9.14
C VAL A 351 13.27 5.05 -10.33
N ASN A 352 14.58 5.20 -10.46
CA ASN A 352 15.36 4.70 -11.59
C ASN A 352 15.65 3.18 -11.54
N THR A 353 15.09 2.46 -10.57
CA THR A 353 15.34 1.01 -10.39
C THR A 353 14.54 0.10 -11.33
N GLY A 354 13.68 0.66 -12.19
CA GLY A 354 12.77 -0.11 -13.06
C GLY A 354 13.07 -0.13 -14.56
N VAL A 355 13.88 0.79 -15.11
CA VAL A 355 14.03 0.94 -16.57
C VAL A 355 15.46 1.32 -16.95
N GLU A 356 16.00 0.72 -18.01
CA GLU A 356 17.26 1.06 -18.68
C GLU A 356 17.22 2.42 -19.42
N THR A 357 16.65 3.45 -18.81
CA THR A 357 16.63 4.82 -19.36
C THR A 357 17.71 5.67 -18.68
N GLU A 358 18.31 6.59 -19.45
CA GLU A 358 19.28 7.59 -18.97
C GLU A 358 18.82 8.17 -17.61
N SER A 359 19.75 8.26 -16.64
CA SER A 359 19.45 8.72 -15.29
C SER A 359 18.57 9.98 -15.32
N MET A 360 17.43 9.98 -14.60
CA MET A 360 16.53 11.14 -14.47
C MET A 360 17.30 12.42 -14.11
N GLN A 361 18.42 12.27 -13.38
CA GLN A 361 19.37 13.33 -13.10
C GLN A 361 19.95 13.98 -14.37
N SER A 362 20.45 13.19 -15.31
CA SER A 362 21.03 13.66 -16.57
C SER A 362 19.99 14.43 -17.39
N PHE A 363 18.74 13.95 -17.40
CA PHE A 363 17.64 14.63 -18.06
C PHE A 363 17.29 15.98 -17.41
N LEU A 364 17.22 16.04 -16.07
CA LEU A 364 16.98 17.30 -15.34
C LEU A 364 18.14 18.30 -15.52
N ILE A 365 19.38 17.82 -15.58
CA ILE A 365 20.56 18.66 -15.90
C ILE A 365 20.44 19.22 -17.32
N PHE A 366 20.05 18.39 -18.30
CA PHE A 366 19.83 18.83 -19.68
C PHE A 366 18.75 19.92 -19.76
N LEU A 367 17.60 19.73 -19.10
CA LEU A 367 16.53 20.73 -19.05
C LEU A 367 17.00 22.03 -18.37
N CYS A 368 17.82 21.92 -17.31
CA CYS A 368 18.44 23.07 -16.67
C CYS A 368 19.43 23.81 -17.60
N GLN A 369 20.15 23.10 -18.47
CA GLN A 369 21.08 23.71 -19.45
C GLN A 369 20.32 24.45 -20.56
N GLN A 370 19.22 23.88 -21.06
CA GLN A 370 18.38 24.47 -22.10
C GLN A 370 17.53 25.66 -21.63
N GLY A 371 17.41 25.89 -20.32
CA GLY A 371 16.54 26.93 -19.76
C GLY A 371 15.05 26.54 -19.71
N SER A 372 14.74 25.30 -20.05
CA SER A 372 13.42 24.66 -19.99
C SER A 372 13.01 24.30 -18.56
N ILE A 373 12.94 25.30 -17.68
CA ILE A 373 12.64 25.08 -16.24
C ILE A 373 11.19 24.63 -16.03
N LYS A 374 10.26 25.05 -16.89
CA LYS A 374 8.86 24.63 -16.79
C LYS A 374 8.72 23.12 -17.06
N GLU A 375 9.43 22.60 -18.05
CA GLU A 375 9.48 21.16 -18.33
C GLU A 375 10.17 20.39 -17.18
N ALA A 376 11.20 20.96 -16.56
CA ALA A 376 11.83 20.35 -15.39
C ALA A 376 10.84 20.23 -14.22
N VAL A 377 10.05 21.28 -13.96
CA VAL A 377 8.99 21.25 -12.93
C VAL A 377 7.93 20.19 -13.24
N THR A 378 7.52 20.02 -14.50
CA THR A 378 6.52 18.98 -14.86
C THR A 378 7.05 17.57 -14.61
N VAL A 379 8.31 17.30 -14.96
CA VAL A 379 8.95 16.00 -14.69
C VAL A 379 9.04 15.75 -13.19
N LEU A 380 9.46 16.75 -12.41
CA LEU A 380 9.52 16.63 -10.96
C LEU A 380 8.14 16.44 -10.33
N ASN A 381 7.08 17.05 -10.88
CA ASN A 381 5.70 16.81 -10.44
C ASN A 381 5.29 15.34 -10.63
N GLU A 382 5.61 14.75 -11.79
CA GLU A 382 5.33 13.34 -12.06
C GLU A 382 6.08 12.45 -11.08
N VAL A 383 7.37 12.72 -10.84
CA VAL A 383 8.17 11.99 -9.86
C VAL A 383 7.58 12.10 -8.45
N VAL A 384 7.21 13.30 -8.02
CA VAL A 384 6.57 13.52 -6.72
C VAL A 384 5.24 12.77 -6.64
N SER A 385 4.44 12.74 -7.70
CA SER A 385 3.16 12.00 -7.70
C SER A 385 3.32 10.48 -7.56
N MET A 386 4.46 9.91 -7.95
CA MET A 386 4.78 8.49 -7.72
C MET A 386 5.07 8.19 -6.25
N PHE A 387 5.66 9.15 -5.52
CA PHE A 387 5.98 9.00 -4.09
C PHE A 387 4.83 9.44 -3.17
N PHE A 388 4.06 10.43 -3.62
CA PHE A 388 2.99 11.08 -2.86
C PHE A 388 1.74 11.17 -3.75
N PRO A 389 1.02 10.05 -3.98
CA PRO A 389 -0.18 10.07 -4.79
C PRO A 389 -1.24 10.96 -4.12
N VAL A 390 -1.66 12.01 -4.81
CA VAL A 390 -2.78 12.87 -4.37
C VAL A 390 -4.06 12.05 -4.52
N GLN A 391 -4.53 11.42 -3.44
CA GLN A 391 -5.82 10.75 -3.43
C GLN A 391 -6.93 11.81 -3.36
N LYS A 392 -7.60 12.03 -4.50
CA LYS A 392 -8.93 12.64 -4.49
C LYS A 392 -9.90 11.64 -3.86
N CYS A 393 -10.53 12.02 -2.75
CA CYS A 393 -11.68 11.31 -2.21
C CYS A 393 -12.75 11.19 -3.31
N GLY A 394 -13.05 9.96 -3.75
CA GLY A 394 -14.32 9.68 -4.41
C GLY A 394 -15.44 9.75 -3.36
N PRO A 395 -16.68 10.07 -3.74
CA PRO A 395 -17.81 9.99 -2.82
C PRO A 395 -17.92 8.54 -2.37
N CYS A 396 -17.61 8.28 -1.10
CA CYS A 396 -18.11 7.07 -0.47
C CYS A 396 -19.63 7.17 -0.56
N GLU A 397 -20.30 6.13 -1.05
CA GLU A 397 -21.76 6.01 -0.99
C GLU A 397 -22.17 6.08 0.48
N SER A 398 -22.38 7.30 0.95
CA SER A 398 -23.12 7.58 2.15
C SER A 398 -24.55 7.19 1.83
N GLN A 399 -24.89 5.94 2.13
CA GLN A 399 -26.28 5.60 2.35
C GLN A 399 -26.78 6.59 3.41
N LYS A 400 -27.68 7.49 2.99
CA LYS A 400 -28.50 8.30 3.88
C LYS A 400 -29.10 7.35 4.91
N LEU A 401 -28.58 7.34 6.13
CA LEU A 401 -29.34 6.84 7.24
C LEU A 401 -30.06 8.02 7.87
N GLU A 402 -31.35 8.06 7.57
CA GLU A 402 -32.36 8.67 8.41
C GLU A 402 -32.10 8.27 9.88
N THR A 403 -32.28 9.27 10.74
CA THR A 403 -32.24 9.17 12.20
C THR A 403 -32.94 7.90 12.72
N LEU A 404 -32.16 6.96 13.26
CA LEU A 404 -32.64 5.85 14.09
C LEU A 404 -31.71 5.69 15.31
N PRO A 405 -32.24 5.24 16.46
CA PRO A 405 -31.84 5.71 17.78
C PRO A 405 -30.60 5.01 18.37
N GLU A 406 -29.97 5.71 19.32
CA GLU A 406 -28.69 5.50 20.02
C GLU A 406 -28.50 4.15 20.79
N SER A 407 -29.00 2.99 20.32
CA SER A 407 -28.99 1.76 21.14
C SER A 407 -28.38 0.48 20.55
N GLU A 408 -27.92 0.44 19.29
CA GLU A 408 -27.53 -0.86 18.68
C GLU A 408 -26.08 -0.97 18.16
N ALA A 409 -25.22 0.02 18.42
CA ALA A 409 -23.77 -0.14 18.28
C ALA A 409 -23.10 -0.67 19.57
N PHE A 410 -23.86 -0.87 20.66
CA PHE A 410 -23.33 -1.03 22.01
C PHE A 410 -23.27 -2.45 22.57
N ASN A 411 -23.67 -3.50 21.82
CA ASN A 411 -23.74 -4.86 22.37
C ASN A 411 -22.74 -5.90 21.84
N ILE A 412 -21.78 -5.53 20.98
CA ILE A 412 -20.79 -6.52 20.47
C ILE A 412 -19.56 -6.66 21.40
N PHE A 413 -19.33 -5.70 22.31
CA PHE A 413 -18.17 -5.72 23.23
C PHE A 413 -18.53 -5.68 24.73
N ALA A 414 -19.82 -5.58 25.11
CA ALA A 414 -20.20 -5.24 26.49
C ALA A 414 -20.62 -6.42 27.40
N SER A 415 -20.80 -7.64 26.91
CA SER A 415 -21.30 -8.74 27.75
C SER A 415 -20.21 -9.70 28.20
N ARG A 416 -19.23 -9.24 28.99
CA ARG A 416 -18.46 -10.10 29.90
C ARG A 416 -18.01 -9.36 31.15
N THR A 417 -18.89 -9.24 32.16
CA THR A 417 -18.46 -9.54 33.52
C THR A 417 -19.65 -9.91 34.42
N ILE A 418 -19.43 -10.98 35.19
CA ILE A 418 -20.24 -11.52 36.31
C ILE A 418 -21.40 -12.46 35.92
N SER A 419 -21.10 -13.76 35.79
CA SER A 419 -21.39 -14.78 36.83
C SER A 419 -20.97 -16.17 36.37
N GLN A 420 -20.29 -16.91 37.25
CA GLN A 420 -19.97 -18.33 37.07
C GLN A 420 -21.25 -19.16 36.87
N GLU A 421 -21.30 -19.99 35.83
CA GLU A 421 -21.43 -21.46 35.89
C GLU A 421 -21.82 -22.04 34.51
N GLY A 422 -21.13 -23.13 34.14
CA GLY A 422 -21.51 -24.19 33.19
C GLY A 422 -22.44 -23.88 32.01
N ASN A 423 -21.87 -23.78 30.80
CA ASN A 423 -22.09 -24.70 29.68
C ASN A 423 -21.58 -24.10 28.36
N GLU A 424 -20.94 -24.95 27.57
CA GLU A 424 -20.65 -24.76 26.14
C GLU A 424 -21.91 -24.26 25.40
N PHE A 425 -21.78 -23.29 24.47
CA PHE A 425 -22.44 -23.26 23.15
C PHE A 425 -22.31 -21.88 22.44
N ASP A 426 -21.79 -21.96 21.20
CA ASP A 426 -21.91 -21.11 20.00
C ASP A 426 -21.86 -19.56 20.04
N VAL A 427 -20.78 -19.02 19.46
CA VAL A 427 -20.57 -17.61 19.07
C VAL A 427 -20.85 -17.40 17.56
N LEU A 428 -21.51 -18.35 16.88
CA LEU A 428 -21.48 -18.44 15.42
C LEU A 428 -22.63 -17.74 14.65
N ASP A 429 -23.65 -17.14 15.28
CA ASP A 429 -24.88 -16.81 14.52
C ASP A 429 -25.05 -15.36 14.04
N CYS A 430 -24.11 -14.43 14.29
CA CYS A 430 -24.31 -13.01 13.94
C CYS A 430 -23.65 -12.55 12.62
N TYR A 431 -22.95 -13.44 11.91
CA TYR A 431 -22.49 -13.17 10.53
C TYR A 431 -22.95 -14.26 9.52
N ILE A 432 -23.79 -15.20 9.94
CA ILE A 432 -24.31 -16.28 9.12
C ILE A 432 -25.84 -16.24 9.12
N ARG A 433 -26.45 -15.38 8.32
CA ARG A 433 -27.77 -15.66 7.72
C ARG A 433 -27.81 -15.15 6.28
N GLU A 434 -27.65 -16.14 5.39
CA GLU A 434 -28.22 -16.38 4.05
C GLU A 434 -28.08 -15.24 3.00
N ASP A 435 -27.60 -15.48 1.78
CA ASP A 435 -28.05 -16.53 0.87
C ASP A 435 -26.92 -17.10 -0.02
N ASP A 436 -26.69 -18.41 0.10
CA ASP A 436 -26.34 -19.27 -1.04
C ASP A 436 -27.65 -19.66 -1.73
N LYS A 437 -28.13 -18.83 -2.67
CA LYS A 437 -29.07 -19.25 -3.70
C LYS A 437 -28.63 -18.72 -5.06
N MET A 438 -28.11 -19.64 -5.86
CA MET A 438 -28.08 -19.54 -7.31
C MET A 438 -29.51 -19.35 -7.84
N VAL A 439 -29.88 -18.11 -8.15
CA VAL A 439 -30.81 -17.76 -9.23
C VAL A 439 -30.32 -16.47 -9.86
N GLU A 440 -29.96 -16.54 -11.15
CA GLU A 440 -29.78 -15.38 -12.02
C GLU A 440 -30.98 -14.42 -11.87
N LYS A 441 -30.71 -13.18 -11.46
CA LYS A 441 -31.49 -12.02 -11.91
C LYS A 441 -30.64 -10.76 -11.75
N ASN A 442 -30.50 -10.08 -12.88
CA ASN A 442 -29.95 -8.75 -13.01
C ASN A 442 -30.65 -7.77 -12.07
N ASP A 443 -29.86 -6.90 -11.44
CA ASP A 443 -30.09 -5.46 -11.30
C ASP A 443 -28.74 -4.90 -10.78
N GLU A 444 -27.95 -4.24 -11.63
CA GLU A 444 -28.07 -2.80 -11.93
C GLU A 444 -28.00 -1.96 -10.66
N PHE A 445 -26.78 -1.55 -10.30
CA PHE A 445 -26.35 -0.22 -9.86
C PHE A 445 -24.96 -0.39 -9.20
N GLY A 446 -23.90 0.08 -9.89
CA GLY A 446 -22.51 0.06 -9.37
C GLY A 446 -21.41 -0.42 -10.33
N ARG A 447 -21.70 -0.70 -11.61
CA ARG A 447 -20.71 -1.09 -12.64
C ARG A 447 -20.33 0.00 -13.65
N SER A 448 -20.77 1.24 -13.48
CA SER A 448 -20.83 2.18 -14.60
C SER A 448 -19.64 3.11 -14.84
N GLU A 449 -18.59 3.18 -14.02
CA GLU A 449 -17.50 4.15 -14.30
C GLU A 449 -16.19 3.55 -14.82
N ILE A 450 -15.85 2.31 -14.45
CA ILE A 450 -14.58 1.69 -14.88
C ILE A 450 -14.74 0.89 -16.19
N GLU A 451 -15.90 0.29 -16.46
CA GLU A 451 -16.20 -0.33 -17.77
C GLU A 451 -16.46 0.72 -18.87
N PHE A 452 -16.69 1.99 -18.51
CA PHE A 452 -17.00 3.05 -19.46
C PHE A 452 -15.80 3.38 -20.37
N PHE A 453 -14.59 3.55 -19.81
CA PHE A 453 -13.42 3.97 -20.59
C PHE A 453 -12.88 2.89 -21.55
N ASP A 454 -12.81 1.63 -21.12
CA ASP A 454 -12.30 0.52 -21.95
C ASP A 454 -13.24 0.20 -23.13
N SER A 455 -14.54 0.37 -22.92
CA SER A 455 -15.58 0.27 -23.95
C SER A 455 -15.39 1.33 -25.05
N TYR A 456 -15.20 2.60 -24.64
CA TYR A 456 -15.00 3.69 -25.59
C TYR A 456 -13.67 3.59 -26.34
N TYR A 457 -12.59 3.17 -25.66
CA TYR A 457 -11.30 3.00 -26.31
C TYR A 457 -11.35 1.91 -27.38
N SER A 458 -12.01 0.79 -27.08
CA SER A 458 -12.25 -0.30 -28.03
C SER A 458 -13.13 0.14 -29.21
N LEU A 459 -14.12 0.99 -28.97
CA LEU A 459 -15.01 1.52 -30.00
C LEU A 459 -14.30 2.53 -30.92
N ILE A 460 -13.49 3.43 -30.35
CA ILE A 460 -12.65 4.38 -31.10
C ILE A 460 -11.63 3.62 -31.96
N ALA A 461 -10.96 2.60 -31.40
CA ALA A 461 -10.04 1.74 -32.15
C ALA A 461 -10.76 0.99 -33.30
N SER A 462 -12.00 0.53 -33.08
CA SER A 462 -12.83 -0.10 -34.12
C SER A 462 -13.25 0.89 -35.22
N LEU A 463 -13.60 2.12 -34.88
CA LEU A 463 -13.97 3.16 -35.87
C LEU A 463 -12.76 3.63 -36.70
N CYS A 464 -11.59 3.75 -36.06
CA CYS A 464 -10.33 4.06 -36.73
C CYS A 464 -9.91 2.95 -37.71
N SER A 465 -10.03 1.68 -37.31
CA SER A 465 -9.73 0.53 -38.18
C SER A 465 -10.72 0.37 -39.35
N ARG A 466 -11.93 0.94 -39.24
CA ARG A 466 -12.92 1.04 -40.33
C ARG A 466 -12.82 2.32 -41.17
N GLY A 467 -11.82 3.17 -40.91
CA GLY A 467 -11.54 4.39 -41.69
C GLY A 467 -12.50 5.56 -41.43
N LYS A 468 -13.37 5.48 -40.41
CA LYS A 468 -14.34 6.52 -40.06
C LYS A 468 -13.79 7.51 -39.03
N MET A 469 -12.78 8.28 -39.46
CA MET A 469 -12.00 9.15 -38.57
C MET A 469 -12.79 10.33 -37.98
N SER A 470 -13.80 10.84 -38.69
CA SER A 470 -14.64 11.96 -38.22
C SER A 470 -15.55 11.56 -37.05
N GLU A 471 -16.12 10.34 -37.08
CA GLU A 471 -16.95 9.79 -36.01
C GLU A 471 -16.11 9.45 -34.77
N ALA A 472 -14.91 8.87 -34.97
CA ALA A 472 -13.97 8.59 -33.88
C ALA A 472 -13.52 9.87 -33.15
N ASN A 473 -13.21 10.94 -33.88
CA ASN A 473 -12.82 12.23 -33.29
C ASN A 473 -13.97 12.94 -32.56
N ARG A 474 -15.21 12.76 -33.01
CA ARG A 474 -16.38 13.31 -32.31
C ARG A 474 -16.59 12.60 -30.96
N LEU A 475 -16.54 11.27 -30.97
CA LEU A 475 -16.62 10.44 -29.76
C LEU A 475 -15.50 10.75 -28.77
N ALA A 476 -14.26 10.90 -29.23
CA ALA A 476 -13.13 11.28 -28.38
C ALA A 476 -13.32 12.66 -27.71
N LYS A 477 -13.90 13.63 -28.43
CA LYS A 477 -14.19 14.97 -27.88
C LYS A 477 -15.33 14.95 -26.86
N GLU A 478 -16.37 14.16 -27.08
CA GLU A 478 -17.47 13.99 -26.12
C GLU A 478 -16.95 13.38 -24.80
N ILE A 479 -16.08 12.37 -24.87
CA ILE A 479 -15.46 11.76 -23.67
C ILE A 479 -14.58 12.75 -22.91
N LEU A 480 -13.77 13.55 -23.62
CA LEU A 480 -12.95 14.59 -23.01
C LEU A 480 -13.78 15.70 -22.34
N SER A 481 -14.98 15.98 -22.85
CA SER A 481 -15.89 16.95 -22.22
C SER A 481 -16.55 16.42 -20.94
N PHE A 482 -16.83 15.12 -20.85
CA PHE A 482 -17.35 14.48 -19.62
C PHE A 482 -16.29 14.32 -18.52
N ALA A 483 -15.00 14.28 -18.86
CA ALA A 483 -13.91 14.19 -17.88
C ALA A 483 -13.50 15.53 -17.26
N LEU A 484 -14.01 16.65 -17.79
CA LEU A 484 -13.69 18.02 -17.36
C LEU A 484 -14.87 18.74 -16.68
N SER A 485 -16.04 18.09 -16.60
CA SER A 485 -17.21 18.49 -15.80
C SER A 485 -17.25 17.70 -14.51
#